data_AF-A0A536G409-F1
#
_entry.id   AF-A0A536G409-F1
#
_cell.length_a   1.000
_cell.length_b   1.000
_cell.length_c   1.000
_cell.angle_alpha   90.00
_cell.angle_beta   90.00
_cell.angle_gamma   90.00
#
_symmetry.space_group_name_H-M   'P 1'
#
loop_
_entity.id
_entity.type
_entity.pdbx_description
1 polymer ?
#
loop_
_entity_poly.entity_id
_entity_poly.type
_entity_poly.pdbx_seq_one_letter_code
_entity_poly.pdbx_strand_id
1 'polypeptide(L)'
;RTGVGGSSAVRLATERLDDLLRRGRLVRDGDRIRIAGRPRSESLEPGPEALAAMDRLVDLLATVAPPGLSAAAEEAGCPPEGIRALERASRIVRLDDDLAWAFPTYRDLAGRALAMAGAAPLTPAAYRDATGTSRKYVMAILEDLDRRGILRRTPAGHVPGPRAPLAR
;
A
#
# COMPACT_ATOMS: atom_id res chain seq x y z
N ARG A 1 34.98 -31.65 -11.50
CA ARG A 1 33.79 -31.90 -12.36
C ARG A 1 32.97 -30.63 -12.38
N THR A 2 32.77 -30.12 -13.59
CA THR A 2 32.37 -28.78 -14.01
C THR A 2 30.92 -28.41 -13.67
N GLY A 3 30.72 -27.31 -12.94
CA GLY A 3 29.46 -26.57 -12.90
C GLY A 3 29.40 -25.57 -14.05
N VAL A 4 28.78 -25.93 -15.17
CA VAL A 4 28.67 -25.08 -16.38
C VAL A 4 27.23 -25.01 -16.93
N GLY A 5 26.23 -25.53 -16.20
CA GLY A 5 24.83 -25.54 -16.65
C GLY A 5 24.12 -24.17 -16.60
N GLY A 6 24.44 -23.32 -15.62
CA GLY A 6 23.75 -22.04 -15.41
C GLY A 6 24.17 -20.91 -16.36
N SER A 7 25.46 -20.86 -16.72
CA SER A 7 26.00 -19.78 -17.57
C SER A 7 25.53 -19.89 -19.03
N SER A 8 25.35 -21.11 -19.54
CA SER A 8 24.90 -21.31 -20.92
C SER A 8 23.44 -20.91 -21.12
N ALA A 9 22.57 -21.22 -20.15
CA ALA A 9 21.15 -20.86 -20.22
C ALA A 9 20.95 -19.34 -20.13
N VAL A 10 21.70 -18.66 -19.25
CA VAL A 10 21.66 -17.19 -19.16
C VAL A 10 22.18 -16.55 -20.45
N ARG A 11 23.31 -17.01 -21.00
CA ARG A 11 23.82 -16.51 -22.28
C ARG A 11 22.83 -16.68 -23.43
N LEU A 12 22.25 -17.87 -23.57
CA LEU A 12 21.26 -18.14 -24.61
C LEU A 12 20.02 -17.25 -24.45
N ALA A 13 19.56 -17.03 -23.20
CA ALA A 13 18.44 -16.14 -22.92
C ALA A 13 18.77 -14.68 -23.27
N THR A 14 19.96 -14.19 -22.90
CA THR A 14 20.43 -12.83 -23.23
C THR A 14 20.57 -12.63 -24.74
N GLU A 15 21.20 -13.57 -25.45
CA GLU A 15 21.34 -13.54 -26.90
C GLU A 15 19.98 -13.54 -27.60
N ARG A 16 19.04 -14.36 -27.12
CA ARG A 16 17.68 -14.41 -27.66
C ARG A 16 16.94 -13.10 -27.43
N LEU A 17 17.11 -12.49 -26.26
CA LEU A 17 16.51 -11.22 -25.88
C LEU A 17 17.03 -10.07 -26.73
N ASP A 18 18.35 -10.02 -26.94
CA ASP A 18 19.00 -9.02 -27.78
C ASP A 18 18.59 -9.18 -29.26
N ASP A 19 18.47 -10.40 -29.76
CA ASP A 19 17.94 -10.67 -31.10
C ASP A 19 16.50 -10.16 -31.24
N LEU A 20 15.64 -10.40 -30.26
CA LEU A 20 14.25 -9.93 -30.28
C LEU A 20 14.14 -8.40 -30.18
N LEU A 21 15.01 -7.75 -29.40
CA LEU A 21 15.11 -6.29 -29.33
C LEU A 21 15.59 -5.71 -30.67
N ARG A 22 16.63 -6.30 -31.27
CA ARG A 22 17.20 -5.86 -32.55
C ARG A 22 16.23 -6.00 -33.70
N ARG A 23 15.41 -7.06 -33.70
CA ARG A 23 14.32 -7.29 -34.67
C ARG A 23 13.08 -6.43 -34.42
N GLY A 24 13.09 -5.57 -33.39
CA GLY A 24 11.94 -4.74 -33.03
C GLY A 24 10.72 -5.56 -32.65
N ARG A 25 10.89 -6.80 -32.14
CA ARG A 25 9.83 -7.65 -31.58
C ARG A 25 9.65 -7.39 -30.09
N LEU A 26 10.70 -6.90 -29.45
CA LEU A 26 10.68 -6.33 -28.12
C LEU A 26 11.16 -4.88 -28.18
N VAL A 27 10.74 -4.07 -27.22
CA VAL A 27 11.20 -2.70 -27.01
C VAL A 27 11.63 -2.55 -25.56
N ARG A 28 12.71 -1.80 -25.31
CA ARG A 28 13.08 -1.40 -23.94
C ARG A 28 12.24 -0.19 -23.52
N ASP A 29 11.68 -0.25 -22.31
CA ASP A 29 10.93 0.81 -21.65
C ASP A 29 11.51 0.98 -20.23
N GLY A 30 12.53 1.85 -20.11
CA GLY A 30 13.34 1.95 -18.90
C GLY A 30 14.04 0.63 -18.55
N ASP A 31 13.79 0.11 -17.35
CA ASP A 31 14.32 -1.17 -16.85
C ASP A 31 13.44 -2.38 -17.21
N ARG A 32 12.40 -2.19 -18.03
CA ARG A 32 11.48 -3.26 -18.47
C ARG A 32 11.62 -3.53 -19.96
N ILE A 33 11.29 -4.76 -20.36
CA ILE A 33 11.24 -5.19 -21.76
C ILE A 33 9.81 -5.55 -22.11
N ARG A 34 9.33 -5.06 -23.26
CA ARG A 34 7.93 -5.18 -23.68
C ARG A 34 7.83 -5.69 -25.11
N ILE A 35 6.73 -6.35 -25.46
CA ILE A 35 6.45 -6.78 -26.84
C ILE A 35 6.14 -5.55 -27.70
N ALA A 36 6.89 -5.40 -28.79
CA ALA A 36 6.70 -4.34 -29.77
C ALA A 36 5.38 -4.50 -30.52
N GLY A 37 4.72 -3.39 -30.85
CA GLY A 37 3.42 -3.39 -31.52
C GLY A 37 2.24 -3.85 -30.66
N ARG A 38 2.50 -4.52 -29.52
CA ARG A 38 1.51 -4.54 -28.43
C ARG A 38 1.34 -3.09 -27.99
N PRO A 39 0.13 -2.58 -27.72
CA PRO A 39 -0.01 -1.36 -26.94
C PRO A 39 0.82 -1.51 -25.66
N ARG A 40 1.41 -0.42 -25.12
CA ARG A 40 1.72 -0.37 -23.67
C ARG A 40 0.45 -0.93 -23.06
N SER A 41 0.50 -2.05 -22.31
CA SER A 41 -0.71 -2.61 -21.67
C SER A 41 -1.43 -1.38 -21.23
N GLU A 42 -2.58 -1.12 -21.84
CA GLU A 42 -3.30 0.08 -21.56
C GLU A 42 -3.32 0.08 -20.03
N SER A 43 -2.76 1.12 -19.44
CA SER A 43 -3.53 1.75 -18.41
C SER A 43 -4.87 1.96 -19.09
N LEU A 44 -5.73 0.93 -19.07
CA LEU A 44 -7.15 1.12 -19.23
C LEU A 44 -7.38 1.99 -18.00
N GLU A 45 -7.25 3.30 -18.20
CA GLU A 45 -7.85 4.28 -17.32
C GLU A 45 -9.17 3.65 -16.94
N PRO A 46 -9.37 3.33 -15.64
CA PRO A 46 -10.45 2.45 -15.25
C PRO A 46 -11.73 3.00 -15.89
N GLY A 47 -12.50 2.12 -16.54
CA GLY A 47 -13.75 2.56 -17.15
C GLY A 47 -14.62 3.29 -16.11
N PRO A 48 -15.57 4.14 -16.51
CA PRO A 48 -16.37 4.93 -15.57
C PRO A 48 -16.99 4.10 -14.43
N GLU A 49 -17.41 2.88 -14.71
CA GLU A 49 -17.93 1.93 -13.72
C GLU A 49 -16.87 1.48 -12.70
N ALA A 50 -15.66 1.20 -13.15
CA ALA A 50 -14.54 0.83 -12.28
C ALA A 50 -14.10 2.00 -11.40
N LEU A 51 -14.09 3.23 -11.93
CA LEU A 51 -13.85 4.44 -11.13
C LEU A 51 -14.93 4.62 -10.06
N ALA A 52 -16.20 4.46 -10.42
CA ALA A 52 -17.30 4.52 -9.46
C ALA A 52 -17.21 3.43 -8.37
N ALA A 53 -16.77 2.22 -8.74
CA ALA A 53 -16.51 1.15 -7.77
C ALA A 53 -15.33 1.45 -6.83
N MET A 54 -14.27 2.05 -7.36
CA MET A 54 -13.14 2.55 -6.57
C MET A 54 -13.57 3.64 -5.58
N ASP A 55 -14.43 4.57 -6.01
CA ASP A 55 -14.96 5.63 -5.14
C ASP A 55 -15.83 5.06 -4.01
N ARG A 56 -16.75 4.14 -4.33
CA ARG A 56 -17.54 3.43 -3.30
C ARG A 56 -16.67 2.69 -2.30
N LEU A 57 -15.61 2.02 -2.76
CA LEU A 57 -14.68 1.34 -1.86
C LEU A 57 -13.99 2.33 -0.92
N VAL A 58 -13.54 3.48 -1.43
CA VAL A 58 -12.93 4.52 -0.58
C VAL A 58 -13.93 5.00 0.48
N ASP A 59 -15.19 5.20 0.11
CA ASP A 59 -16.24 5.64 1.05
C ASP A 59 -16.51 4.60 2.15
N LEU A 60 -16.60 3.31 1.80
CA LEU A 60 -16.76 2.22 2.78
C LEU A 60 -15.59 2.15 3.78
N LEU A 61 -14.38 2.49 3.34
CA LEU A 61 -13.17 2.49 4.17
C LEU A 61 -12.95 3.82 4.93
N ALA A 62 -13.81 4.82 4.75
CA ALA A 62 -13.70 6.15 5.35
C ALA A 62 -14.29 6.23 6.77
N THR A 63 -14.01 5.23 7.61
CA THR A 63 -14.51 5.15 9.00
C THR A 63 -13.42 4.66 9.95
N VAL A 64 -13.52 4.99 11.25
CA VAL A 64 -12.52 4.62 12.28
C VAL A 64 -12.46 3.12 12.59
N ALA A 65 -13.44 2.35 12.10
CA ALA A 65 -13.55 0.90 12.25
C ALA A 65 -14.02 0.30 10.92
N PRO A 66 -13.16 0.27 9.88
CA PRO A 66 -13.56 -0.10 8.53
C PRO A 66 -13.90 -1.60 8.47
N PRO A 67 -14.81 -1.99 7.55
CA PRO A 67 -15.01 -3.39 7.23
C PRO A 67 -13.71 -4.04 6.71
N GLY A 68 -13.70 -5.38 6.64
CA GLY A 68 -12.61 -6.09 6.00
C GLY A 68 -12.46 -5.67 4.54
N LEU A 69 -11.22 -5.44 4.07
CA LEU A 69 -10.95 -4.92 2.73
C LEU A 69 -11.59 -5.80 1.64
N SER A 70 -11.56 -7.12 1.82
CA SER A 70 -12.14 -8.07 0.86
C SER A 70 -13.65 -7.91 0.79
N ALA A 71 -14.33 -7.86 1.93
CA ALA A 71 -15.79 -7.67 2.00
C ALA A 71 -16.21 -6.30 1.45
N ALA A 72 -15.46 -5.25 1.77
CA ALA A 72 -15.71 -3.90 1.25
C ALA A 72 -15.53 -3.82 -0.27
N ALA A 73 -14.51 -4.51 -0.81
CA ALA A 73 -14.27 -4.56 -2.24
C ALA A 73 -15.36 -5.33 -2.98
N GLU A 74 -15.82 -6.44 -2.43
CA GLU A 74 -16.96 -7.19 -2.94
C GLU A 74 -18.24 -6.33 -2.96
N GLU A 75 -18.54 -5.64 -1.86
CA GLU A 75 -19.70 -4.74 -1.75
C GLU A 75 -19.62 -3.57 -2.74
N ALA A 76 -18.44 -2.97 -2.89
CA ALA A 76 -18.24 -1.88 -3.83
C ALA A 76 -18.24 -2.33 -5.31
N GLY A 77 -18.07 -3.63 -5.58
CA GLY A 77 -17.79 -4.18 -6.90
C GLY A 77 -16.41 -3.76 -7.43
N CYS A 78 -15.44 -3.50 -6.54
CA CYS A 78 -14.12 -3.01 -6.91
C CYS A 78 -13.20 -4.17 -7.30
N PRO A 79 -12.68 -4.23 -8.55
CA PRO A 79 -11.79 -5.31 -8.95
C PRO A 79 -10.42 -5.20 -8.27
N PRO A 80 -9.65 -6.31 -8.16
CA PRO A 80 -8.31 -6.29 -7.56
C PRO A 80 -7.33 -5.30 -8.21
N GLU A 81 -7.51 -5.00 -9.50
CA GLU A 81 -6.72 -3.99 -10.20
C GLU A 81 -7.05 -2.57 -9.72
N GLY A 82 -8.32 -2.28 -9.43
CA GLY A 82 -8.79 -1.03 -8.84
C GLY A 82 -8.25 -0.84 -7.42
N ILE A 83 -8.21 -1.89 -6.59
CA ILE A 83 -7.59 -1.82 -5.26
C ILE A 83 -6.10 -1.45 -5.37
N ARG A 84 -5.36 -2.13 -6.26
CA ARG A 84 -3.95 -1.80 -6.53
C ARG A 84 -3.78 -0.37 -7.08
N ALA A 85 -4.74 0.11 -7.86
CA ALA A 85 -4.74 1.49 -8.34
C ALA A 85 -4.96 2.50 -7.20
N LEU A 86 -5.89 2.23 -6.30
CA LEU A 86 -6.14 3.04 -5.10
C LEU A 86 -4.92 3.10 -4.17
N GLU A 87 -4.24 1.97 -3.94
CA GLU A 87 -3.00 1.93 -3.15
C GLU A 87 -1.89 2.76 -3.80
N ARG A 88 -1.65 2.56 -5.12
CA ARG A 88 -0.64 3.33 -5.86
C ARG A 88 -0.93 4.83 -5.87
N ALA A 89 -2.21 5.20 -5.95
CA ALA A 89 -2.66 6.58 -5.90
C ALA A 89 -2.73 7.15 -4.47
N SER A 90 -2.35 6.38 -3.44
CA SER A 90 -2.46 6.77 -2.03
C SER A 90 -3.88 7.22 -1.63
N ARG A 91 -4.92 6.66 -2.26
CA ARG A 91 -6.32 6.89 -1.88
C ARG A 91 -6.75 6.02 -0.71
N ILE A 92 -6.09 4.87 -0.53
CA ILE A 92 -6.23 3.99 0.62
C ILE A 92 -4.85 3.66 1.20
N VAL A 93 -4.82 3.28 2.48
CA VAL A 93 -3.63 2.76 3.16
C VAL A 93 -3.97 1.37 3.66
N ARG A 94 -3.33 0.35 3.08
CA ARG A 94 -3.45 -1.05 3.51
C ARG A 94 -2.45 -1.33 4.64
N LEU A 95 -2.93 -1.89 5.75
CA LEU A 95 -2.13 -2.17 6.94
C LEU A 95 -1.81 -3.66 7.11
N ASP A 96 -2.72 -4.53 6.66
CA ASP A 96 -2.56 -5.98 6.60
C ASP A 96 -3.31 -6.54 5.38
N ASP A 97 -3.48 -7.87 5.28
CA ASP A 97 -4.13 -8.50 4.13
C ASP A 97 -5.62 -8.14 3.96
N ASP A 98 -6.33 -7.85 5.06
CA ASP A 98 -7.78 -7.59 5.05
C ASP A 98 -8.18 -6.29 5.78
N LEU A 99 -7.24 -5.39 6.02
CA LEU A 99 -7.49 -4.09 6.64
C LEU A 99 -6.86 -2.97 5.83
N ALA A 100 -7.72 -2.06 5.39
CA ALA A 100 -7.31 -0.78 4.82
C ALA A 100 -8.19 0.34 5.36
N TRP A 101 -7.65 1.55 5.32
CA TRP A 101 -8.38 2.78 5.55
C TRP A 101 -8.37 3.64 4.29
N ALA A 102 -9.41 4.46 4.10
CA ALA A 102 -9.29 5.61 3.24
C ALA A 102 -8.15 6.51 3.76
N PHE A 103 -7.35 7.06 2.84
CA PHE A 103 -6.17 7.83 3.21
C PHE A 103 -6.46 9.02 4.14
N PRO A 104 -7.54 9.83 3.94
CA PRO A 104 -7.88 10.90 4.87
C PRO A 104 -8.12 10.39 6.29
N THR A 105 -8.89 9.30 6.45
CA THR A 105 -9.17 8.70 7.75
C THR A 105 -7.90 8.16 8.42
N TYR A 106 -7.04 7.46 7.67
CA TYR A 106 -5.75 7.01 8.18
C TYR A 106 -4.89 8.19 8.65
N ARG A 107 -4.80 9.25 7.85
CA ARG A 107 -4.01 10.45 8.17
C ARG A 107 -4.51 11.11 9.45
N ASP A 108 -5.83 11.25 9.61
CA ASP A 108 -6.41 11.91 10.79
C ASP A 108 -6.19 11.07 12.06
N LEU A 109 -6.34 9.74 11.97
CA LEU A 109 -5.98 8.82 13.05
C LEU A 109 -4.48 8.89 13.40
N ALA A 110 -3.61 8.83 12.39
CA ALA A 110 -2.17 8.93 12.57
C ALA A 110 -1.74 10.26 13.21
N GLY A 111 -2.32 11.38 12.75
CA GLY A 111 -2.08 12.71 13.29
C GLY A 111 -2.52 12.80 14.75
N ARG A 112 -3.68 12.22 15.09
CA ARG A 112 -4.16 12.15 16.47
C ARG A 112 -3.22 11.32 17.36
N ALA A 113 -2.79 10.16 16.90
CA ALA A 113 -1.84 9.32 17.64
C ALA A 113 -0.52 10.07 17.90
N LEU A 114 0.02 10.74 16.89
CA LEU A 114 1.24 11.52 17.02
C LEU A 114 1.08 12.70 17.99
N ALA A 115 -0.02 13.43 17.91
CA ALA A 115 -0.32 14.54 18.82
C ALA A 115 -0.41 14.05 20.28
N MET A 116 -1.09 12.93 20.52
CA MET A 116 -1.19 12.35 21.87
C MET A 116 0.19 11.88 22.37
N ALA A 117 0.98 11.22 21.52
CA ALA A 117 2.32 10.76 21.85
C ALA A 117 3.29 11.91 22.17
N GLY A 118 3.08 13.08 21.54
CA GLY A 118 3.85 14.31 21.82
C GLY A 118 3.55 14.91 23.20
N ALA A 119 2.36 14.67 23.76
CA ALA A 119 1.99 15.15 25.09
C ALA A 119 2.43 14.20 26.22
N ALA A 120 2.31 12.89 26.00
CA ALA A 120 2.74 11.85 26.94
C ALA A 120 2.92 10.52 26.21
N PRO A 121 3.67 9.54 26.76
CA PRO A 121 3.73 8.19 26.20
C PRO A 121 2.33 7.61 25.93
N LEU A 122 2.00 7.41 24.67
CA LEU A 122 0.68 6.97 24.22
C LEU A 122 0.49 5.48 24.52
N THR A 123 -0.52 5.14 25.30
CA THR A 123 -0.89 3.73 25.51
C THR A 123 -2.00 3.30 24.54
N PRO A 124 -2.08 2.02 24.17
CA PRO A 124 -3.21 1.50 23.39
C PRO A 124 -4.57 1.72 24.05
N ALA A 125 -4.63 1.76 25.39
CA ALA A 125 -5.88 2.05 26.10
C ALA A 125 -6.30 3.52 25.88
N ALA A 126 -5.39 4.47 26.13
CA ALA A 126 -5.67 5.89 25.93
C ALA A 126 -6.06 6.19 24.47
N TYR A 127 -5.38 5.57 23.50
CA TYR A 127 -5.72 5.76 22.09
C TYR A 127 -7.09 5.18 21.72
N ARG A 128 -7.46 4.03 22.32
CA ARG A 128 -8.81 3.45 22.17
C ARG A 128 -9.87 4.40 22.70
N ASP A 129 -9.69 4.88 23.92
CA ASP A 129 -10.67 5.75 24.58
C ASP A 129 -10.84 7.07 23.82
N ALA A 130 -9.73 7.57 23.25
CA ALA A 130 -9.76 8.74 22.39
C ALA A 130 -10.54 8.48 21.08
N THR A 131 -10.26 7.38 20.38
CA THR A 131 -10.82 7.11 19.05
C THR A 131 -12.20 6.43 19.07
N GLY A 132 -12.61 5.84 20.19
CA GLY A 132 -13.85 5.08 20.31
C GLY A 132 -13.85 3.76 19.52
N THR A 133 -12.71 3.35 18.96
CA THR A 133 -12.60 2.14 18.14
C THR A 133 -12.21 0.91 18.97
N SER A 134 -12.17 -0.27 18.37
CA SER A 134 -11.80 -1.51 19.06
C SER A 134 -10.28 -1.66 19.23
N ARG A 135 -9.85 -2.58 20.11
CA ARG A 135 -8.43 -2.92 20.28
C ARG A 135 -7.77 -3.36 18.96
N LYS A 136 -8.50 -4.07 18.09
CA LYS A 136 -7.99 -4.55 16.78
C LYS A 136 -7.43 -3.38 15.97
N TYR A 137 -8.23 -2.34 15.75
CA TYR A 137 -7.87 -1.19 14.94
C TYR A 137 -6.80 -0.33 15.59
N VAL A 138 -6.87 -0.16 16.92
CA VAL A 138 -5.83 0.54 17.69
C VAL A 138 -4.47 -0.12 17.51
N MET A 139 -4.39 -1.43 17.69
CA MET A 139 -3.11 -2.14 17.57
C MET A 139 -2.59 -2.05 16.14
N ALA A 140 -3.45 -2.27 15.14
CA ALA A 140 -3.07 -2.22 13.74
C ALA A 140 -2.40 -0.88 13.36
N ILE A 141 -3.03 0.26 13.71
CA ILE A 141 -2.46 1.56 13.36
C ILE A 141 -1.21 1.90 14.18
N LEU A 142 -1.17 1.59 15.49
CA LEU A 142 0.03 1.87 16.29
C LEU A 142 1.24 1.05 15.81
N GLU A 143 1.04 -0.22 15.47
CA GLU A 143 2.07 -1.07 14.89
C GLU A 143 2.53 -0.55 13.54
N ASP A 144 1.61 -0.07 12.70
CA ASP A 144 1.97 0.54 11.42
C ASP A 144 2.81 1.81 11.57
N LEU A 145 2.43 2.68 12.51
CA LEU A 145 3.18 3.91 12.81
C LEU A 145 4.56 3.62 13.41
N ASP A 146 4.69 2.58 14.24
CA ASP A 146 5.98 2.10 14.74
C ASP A 146 6.85 1.57 13.57
N ARG A 147 6.29 0.72 12.70
CA ARG A 147 7.01 0.18 11.51
C ARG A 147 7.49 1.30 10.58
N ARG A 148 6.68 2.35 10.41
CA ARG A 148 7.04 3.53 9.59
C ARG A 148 8.07 4.43 10.27
N GLY A 149 8.35 4.24 11.56
CA GLY A 149 9.22 5.09 12.38
C GLY A 149 8.60 6.44 12.74
N ILE A 150 7.29 6.59 12.55
CA ILE A 150 6.52 7.78 12.94
C ILE A 150 6.34 7.78 14.45
N LEU A 151 6.06 6.61 15.02
CA LEU A 151 6.11 6.37 16.46
C LEU A 151 7.29 5.46 16.80
N ARG A 152 7.62 5.41 18.09
CA ARG A 152 8.56 4.46 18.67
C ARG A 152 7.95 3.89 19.95
N ARG A 153 7.78 2.57 19.99
CA ARG A 153 7.38 1.84 21.19
C ARG A 153 8.45 1.88 22.27
N THR A 154 8.02 2.12 23.51
CA THR A 154 8.82 2.09 24.74
C THR A 154 8.07 1.31 25.84
N PRO A 155 8.69 0.99 26.98
CA PRO A 155 7.98 0.37 28.11
C PRO A 155 6.80 1.18 28.64
N ALA A 156 6.84 2.52 28.53
CA ALA A 156 5.78 3.40 29.02
C ALA A 156 4.64 3.64 28.00
N GLY A 157 4.82 3.24 26.74
CA GLY A 157 3.91 3.54 25.63
C GLY A 157 4.64 3.94 24.36
N HIS A 158 3.93 4.51 23.39
CA HIS A 158 4.49 5.02 22.14
C HIS A 158 4.84 6.50 22.27
N VAL A 159 6.04 6.88 21.81
CA VAL A 159 6.51 8.27 21.75
C VAL A 159 6.79 8.66 20.29
N PRO A 160 6.96 9.96 19.95
CA PRO A 160 7.36 10.37 18.61
C PRO A 160 8.65 9.64 18.17
N GLY A 161 8.60 9.06 16.99
CA GLY A 161 9.69 8.31 16.39
C GLY A 161 10.67 9.19 15.60
N PRO A 162 11.76 8.62 15.07
CA PRO A 162 12.78 9.36 14.34
C PRO A 162 12.29 9.96 13.01
N ARG A 163 11.16 9.47 12.47
CA ARG A 163 10.52 10.00 11.26
C ARG A 163 9.22 10.74 11.56
N ALA A 164 8.95 11.06 12.83
CA ALA A 164 7.87 11.96 13.17
C ALA A 164 8.10 13.31 12.47
N PRO A 165 7.10 13.87 11.77
CA PRO A 165 7.21 15.22 11.25
C PRO A 165 7.47 16.18 12.40
N LEU A 166 8.44 17.09 12.22
CA LEU A 166 8.73 18.13 13.20
C LEU A 166 7.47 18.98 13.38
N ALA A 167 7.06 19.19 14.65
CA ALA A 167 6.03 20.16 14.97
C ALA A 167 6.49 21.52 14.43
N ARG A 168 5.71 22.09 13.51
CA ARG A 168 5.89 23.48 13.05
C ARG A 168 5.17 24.42 14.00
#